data_AF-A0A947F243-F1
#
_entry.id   AF-A0A947F243-F1
#
_cell.length_a   1.000
_cell.length_b   1.000
_cell.length_c   1.000
_cell.angle_alpha   90.00
_cell.angle_beta   90.00
_cell.angle_gamma   90.00
#
_symmetry.space_group_name_H-M   'P 1'
#
loop_
_entity.id
_entity.type
_entity.pdbx_description
1 polymer ?
#
loop_
_entity_poly.entity_id
_entity_poly.type
_entity_poly.pdbx_seq_one_letter_code
_entity_poly.pdbx_strand_id
1 'polypeptide(L)'
;MNVQPDLRFIGYLKEAGGDTLKKCYQCATCSVRCPLSKDDSPFPRKEMIWAGWGMKENLIADPDVFLCHNCGDCTTYCPRGAKPSEVLGAIRAYAYTFYGWPAGLAKLASSAKGLPMLIGIPAVIIFMLWLLSGAMHIPT
;
A
#
# COMPACT_ATOMS: atom_id res chain seq x y z
N MET A 1 -23.72 5.22 -16.26
CA MET A 1 -22.54 4.69 -15.53
C MET A 1 -22.86 4.77 -14.05
N ASN A 2 -23.14 3.64 -13.38
CA ASN A 2 -23.50 3.65 -11.96
C ASN A 2 -22.24 3.28 -11.16
N VAL A 3 -21.57 4.26 -10.56
CA VAL A 3 -20.37 4.05 -9.75
C VAL A 3 -20.82 3.67 -8.35
N GLN A 4 -20.68 2.39 -7.99
CA GLN A 4 -20.95 1.93 -6.62
C GLN A 4 -19.66 2.02 -5.78
N PRO A 5 -19.61 2.86 -4.74
CA PRO A 5 -18.40 3.03 -3.94
C PRO A 5 -18.15 1.85 -3.00
N ASP A 6 -16.95 1.26 -3.04
CA ASP A 6 -16.52 0.25 -2.06
C ASP A 6 -16.12 0.92 -0.74
N LEU A 7 -17.07 0.98 0.20
CA LEU A 7 -16.88 1.62 1.51
C LEU A 7 -15.84 0.88 2.38
N ARG A 8 -15.69 -0.44 2.21
CA ARG A 8 -14.70 -1.23 2.96
C ARG A 8 -13.30 -0.88 2.51
N PHE A 9 -13.11 -0.75 1.21
CA PHE A 9 -11.85 -0.30 0.63
C PHE A 9 -11.49 1.12 1.08
N ILE A 10 -12.44 2.06 1.08
CA ILE A 10 -12.21 3.41 1.63
C ILE A 10 -11.82 3.35 3.10
N GLY A 11 -12.48 2.49 3.90
CA GLY A 11 -12.12 2.25 5.30
C GLY A 11 -10.68 1.79 5.47
N TYR A 12 -10.27 0.78 4.70
CA TYR A 12 -8.89 0.30 4.69
C TYR A 12 -7.89 1.41 4.36
N LEU A 13 -8.15 2.19 3.30
CA LEU A 13 -7.25 3.28 2.91
C LEU A 13 -7.06 4.29 4.04
N LYS A 14 -8.11 4.61 4.79
CA LYS A 14 -8.02 5.51 5.95
C LYS A 14 -7.14 4.92 7.05
N GLU A 15 -7.32 3.65 7.38
CA GLU A 15 -6.50 2.96 8.39
C GLU A 15 -5.04 2.82 7.97
N ALA A 16 -4.77 2.67 6.68
CA ALA A 16 -3.44 2.54 6.11
C ALA A 16 -2.71 3.89 5.86
N GLY A 17 -3.28 5.02 6.33
CA GLY A 17 -2.65 6.35 6.25
C GLY A 17 -3.12 7.26 5.11
N GLY A 18 -4.10 6.82 4.31
CA GLY A 18 -4.74 7.59 3.24
C GLY A 18 -5.98 8.38 3.68
N ASP A 19 -6.10 8.73 4.97
CA ASP A 19 -7.31 9.31 5.57
C ASP A 19 -7.79 10.62 4.92
N THR A 20 -6.86 11.35 4.31
CA THR A 20 -7.11 12.63 3.66
C THR A 20 -7.63 12.56 2.23
N LEU A 21 -7.88 11.36 1.68
CA LEU A 21 -8.37 11.16 0.30
C LEU A 21 -9.61 11.99 -0.05
N LYS A 22 -10.51 12.22 0.93
CA LYS A 22 -11.74 13.01 0.76
C LYS A 22 -11.53 14.53 0.74
N LYS A 23 -10.32 15.03 1.04
CA LYS A 23 -10.00 16.47 0.97
C LYS A 23 -9.73 16.94 -0.46
N CYS A 24 -9.47 16.01 -1.38
CA CYS A 24 -9.15 16.31 -2.77
C CYS A 24 -10.37 16.88 -3.51
N TYR A 25 -10.18 18.04 -4.14
CA TYR A 25 -11.15 18.73 -5.00
C TYR A 25 -10.72 18.84 -6.47
N GLN A 26 -9.74 18.02 -6.90
CA GLN A 26 -9.33 17.88 -8.31
C GLN A 26 -8.71 19.12 -9.00
N CYS A 27 -7.94 19.94 -8.29
CA CYS A 27 -7.24 21.12 -8.85
C CYS A 27 -6.02 20.84 -9.77
N ALA A 28 -5.56 19.60 -9.88
CA ALA A 28 -4.39 19.19 -10.67
C ALA A 28 -2.99 19.68 -10.24
N THR A 29 -2.83 20.40 -9.12
CA THR A 29 -1.48 20.81 -8.63
C THR A 29 -0.51 19.62 -8.50
N CYS A 30 -1.00 18.47 -8.02
CA CYS A 30 -0.20 17.26 -7.91
C CYS A 30 0.25 16.70 -9.28
N SER A 31 -0.59 16.81 -10.31
CA SER A 31 -0.26 16.37 -11.68
C SER A 31 0.75 17.27 -12.37
N VAL A 32 0.68 18.58 -12.14
CA VAL A 32 1.69 19.51 -12.69
C VAL A 32 3.05 19.31 -12.02
N ARG A 33 3.07 18.91 -10.74
CA ARG A 33 4.32 18.70 -9.98
C ARG A 33 4.98 17.37 -10.24
N CYS A 34 4.21 16.32 -10.55
CA CYS A 34 4.78 14.99 -10.67
C CYS A 34 5.40 14.75 -12.05
N PRO A 35 6.70 14.38 -12.13
CA PRO A 35 7.35 14.11 -13.41
C PRO A 35 6.82 12.83 -14.10
N LEU A 36 6.08 11.98 -13.38
CA LEU A 36 5.43 10.79 -13.94
C LEU A 36 4.09 11.11 -14.63
N SER A 37 3.52 12.29 -14.38
CA SER A 37 2.25 12.68 -14.97
C SER A 37 2.40 12.94 -16.46
N LYS A 38 1.45 12.41 -17.25
CA LYS A 38 1.35 12.67 -18.69
C LYS A 38 0.04 13.38 -18.99
N ASP A 39 -0.07 13.95 -20.19
CA ASP A 39 -1.26 14.68 -20.62
C ASP A 39 -2.48 13.76 -20.75
N ASP A 40 -2.26 12.52 -21.20
CA ASP A 40 -3.27 11.46 -21.35
C ASP A 40 -3.53 10.68 -20.05
N SER A 41 -2.58 10.68 -19.12
CA SER A 41 -2.68 10.01 -17.81
C SER A 41 -2.26 10.92 -16.65
N PRO A 42 -3.16 11.79 -16.13
CA PRO A 42 -2.83 12.73 -15.06
C PRO A 42 -2.59 12.05 -13.71
N PHE A 43 -1.35 12.08 -13.22
CA PHE A 43 -0.91 11.35 -12.02
C PHE A 43 -0.42 12.31 -10.93
N PRO A 44 -0.77 12.18 -9.63
CA PRO A 44 -1.66 11.19 -9.02
C PRO A 44 -3.14 11.66 -8.95
N ARG A 45 -3.54 12.65 -9.77
CA ARG A 45 -4.88 13.27 -9.66
C ARG A 45 -6.00 12.27 -9.92
N LYS A 46 -5.85 11.38 -10.91
CA LYS A 46 -6.86 10.37 -11.27
C LYS A 46 -7.02 9.34 -10.15
N GLU A 47 -5.94 8.93 -9.50
CA GLU A 47 -5.94 7.98 -8.39
C GLU A 47 -6.61 8.59 -7.16
N MET A 48 -6.40 9.89 -6.93
CA MET A 48 -7.07 10.60 -5.84
C MET A 48 -8.59 10.60 -5.99
N ILE A 49 -9.13 10.78 -7.20
CA ILE A 49 -10.59 10.72 -7.39
C ILE A 49 -11.12 9.29 -7.28
N TRP A 50 -10.40 8.30 -7.83
CA TRP A 50 -10.78 6.89 -7.70
C TRP A 50 -10.75 6.41 -6.25
N ALA A 51 -9.74 6.81 -5.47
CA ALA A 51 -9.69 6.56 -4.03
C ALA A 51 -10.86 7.23 -3.32
N GLY A 52 -11.15 8.49 -3.69
CA GLY A 52 -12.32 9.25 -3.25
C GLY A 52 -13.63 8.51 -3.49
N TRP A 53 -13.79 7.85 -4.62
CA TRP A 53 -15.00 7.10 -4.97
C TRP A 53 -14.96 5.62 -4.55
N GLY A 54 -13.87 5.13 -3.99
CA GLY A 54 -13.74 3.71 -3.62
C GLY A 54 -13.72 2.78 -4.84
N MET A 55 -13.16 3.24 -5.96
CA MET A 55 -13.00 2.45 -7.19
C MET A 55 -11.81 1.50 -7.06
N LYS A 56 -11.97 0.47 -6.22
CA LYS A 56 -10.92 -0.49 -5.87
C LYS A 56 -10.35 -1.18 -7.12
N GLU A 57 -11.20 -1.66 -8.01
CA GLU A 57 -10.81 -2.44 -9.18
C GLU A 57 -9.94 -1.61 -10.14
N ASN A 58 -10.28 -0.32 -10.32
CA ASN A 58 -9.49 0.60 -11.14
C ASN A 58 -8.11 0.87 -10.54
N LEU A 59 -8.05 1.11 -9.23
CA LEU A 59 -6.79 1.41 -8.54
C LEU A 59 -5.85 0.21 -8.48
N ILE A 60 -6.40 -1.00 -8.32
CA ILE A 60 -5.60 -2.21 -8.27
C ILE A 60 -5.07 -2.58 -9.65
N ALA A 61 -5.84 -2.35 -10.70
CA ALA A 61 -5.41 -2.57 -12.08
C ALA A 61 -4.46 -1.49 -12.63
N ASP A 62 -4.28 -0.36 -11.95
CA ASP A 62 -3.47 0.77 -12.44
C ASP A 62 -1.97 0.58 -12.11
N PRO A 63 -1.09 0.45 -13.12
CA PRO A 63 0.36 0.35 -12.89
C PRO A 63 0.96 1.61 -12.25
N ASP A 64 0.31 2.78 -12.39
CA ASP A 64 0.86 4.05 -11.89
C ASP A 64 1.03 4.07 -10.36
N VAL A 65 0.23 3.27 -9.64
CA VAL A 65 0.36 3.07 -8.19
C VAL A 65 1.76 2.55 -7.80
N PHE A 66 2.34 1.69 -8.63
CA PHE A 66 3.67 1.11 -8.41
C PHE A 66 4.80 1.98 -8.98
N LEU A 67 4.52 2.84 -9.96
CA LEU A 67 5.51 3.79 -10.48
C LEU A 67 5.81 4.93 -9.50
N CYS A 68 4.88 5.24 -8.59
CA CYS A 68 5.07 6.29 -7.60
C CYS A 68 6.28 6.06 -6.68
N HIS A 69 7.29 6.92 -6.77
CA HIS A 69 8.47 6.89 -5.90
C HIS A 69 8.26 7.46 -4.49
N ASN A 70 7.04 7.91 -4.17
CA ASN A 70 6.71 8.50 -2.86
C ASN A 70 7.64 9.67 -2.47
N CYS A 71 8.00 10.54 -3.42
CA CYS A 71 8.89 11.69 -3.19
C CYS A 71 8.25 12.80 -2.33
N GLY A 72 6.91 12.84 -2.24
CA GLY A 72 6.17 13.77 -1.38
C GLY A 72 5.84 15.14 -1.97
N ASP A 73 6.31 15.50 -3.17
CA ASP A 73 6.04 16.83 -3.76
C ASP A 73 4.53 17.11 -3.92
N CYS A 74 3.79 16.10 -4.37
CA CYS A 74 2.33 16.19 -4.52
C CYS A 74 1.62 16.44 -3.18
N THR A 75 2.20 15.99 -2.07
CA THR A 75 1.71 16.24 -0.71
C THR A 75 2.09 17.64 -0.25
N THR A 76 3.36 18.03 -0.39
CA THR A 76 3.89 19.33 0.04
C THR A 76 3.15 20.50 -0.61
N TYR A 77 2.89 20.41 -1.92
CA TYR A 77 2.25 21.49 -2.67
C TYR A 77 0.72 21.42 -2.69
N CYS A 78 0.09 20.44 -2.03
CA CYS A 78 -1.36 20.31 -2.07
C CYS A 78 -2.04 21.46 -1.28
N PRO A 79 -2.80 22.35 -1.94
CA PRO A 79 -3.43 23.51 -1.26
C PRO A 79 -4.53 23.10 -0.26
N ARG A 80 -5.00 21.84 -0.33
CA ARG A 80 -6.03 21.28 0.55
C ARG A 80 -5.48 20.34 1.61
N GLY A 81 -4.18 20.04 1.60
CA GLY A 81 -3.58 19.05 2.48
C GLY A 81 -4.16 17.64 2.31
N ALA A 82 -4.44 17.23 1.06
CA ALA A 82 -5.00 15.92 0.70
C ALA A 82 -3.97 14.79 0.56
N LYS A 83 -2.72 15.05 0.96
CA LYS A 83 -1.61 14.09 1.07
C LYS A 83 -1.59 12.94 0.04
N PRO A 84 -1.47 13.22 -1.28
CA PRO A 84 -1.58 12.19 -2.31
C PRO A 84 -0.51 11.11 -2.22
N SER A 85 0.68 11.43 -1.72
CA SER A 85 1.77 10.45 -1.55
C SER A 85 1.37 9.34 -0.58
N GLU A 86 0.77 9.72 0.55
CA GLU A 86 0.29 8.82 1.60
C GLU A 86 -0.93 8.00 1.13
N VAL A 87 -1.83 8.61 0.36
CA VAL A 87 -2.95 7.89 -0.26
C VAL A 87 -2.46 6.81 -1.22
N LEU A 88 -1.47 7.11 -2.07
CA LEU A 88 -0.86 6.09 -2.94
C LEU A 88 -0.12 5.01 -2.15
N GLY A 89 0.55 5.37 -1.06
CA GLY A 89 1.15 4.41 -0.13
C GLY A 89 0.11 3.43 0.43
N ALA A 90 -1.04 3.95 0.87
CA ALA A 90 -2.15 3.14 1.37
C ALA A 90 -2.74 2.20 0.29
N ILE A 91 -2.89 2.68 -0.95
CA ILE A 91 -3.33 1.87 -2.08
C ILE A 91 -2.33 0.74 -2.36
N ARG A 92 -1.02 1.05 -2.36
CA ARG A 92 0.03 0.04 -2.55
C ARG A 92 0.03 -1.00 -1.44
N ALA A 93 -0.17 -0.60 -0.18
CA ALA A 93 -0.30 -1.52 0.94
C ALA A 93 -1.48 -2.48 0.73
N TYR A 94 -2.61 -1.98 0.25
CA TYR A 94 -3.75 -2.84 -0.11
C TYR A 94 -3.39 -3.80 -1.27
N ALA A 95 -2.74 -3.30 -2.31
CA ALA A 95 -2.34 -4.11 -3.47
C ALA A 95 -1.44 -5.28 -3.06
N TYR A 96 -0.49 -5.10 -2.13
CA TYR A 96 0.31 -6.20 -1.60
C TYR A 96 -0.54 -7.29 -0.93
N THR A 97 -1.56 -6.91 -0.15
CA THR A 97 -2.46 -7.89 0.48
C THR A 97 -3.39 -8.57 -0.53
N PHE A 98 -3.73 -7.88 -1.62
CA PHE A 98 -4.62 -8.40 -2.67
C PHE A 98 -3.90 -9.39 -3.59
N TYR A 99 -2.67 -9.07 -4.00
CA TYR A 99 -1.87 -9.93 -4.89
C TYR A 99 -1.05 -10.99 -4.15
N GLY A 100 -0.81 -10.82 -2.85
CA GLY A 100 0.02 -11.72 -2.07
C GLY A 100 -0.62 -13.10 -1.94
N TRP A 101 0.05 -14.13 -2.47
CA TRP A 101 -0.30 -15.53 -2.26
C TRP A 101 0.78 -16.23 -1.42
N PRO A 102 0.40 -16.96 -0.35
CA PRO A 102 -0.95 -17.15 0.19
C PRO A 102 -1.52 -15.92 0.92
N ALA A 103 -2.83 -15.67 0.80
CA ALA A 103 -3.47 -14.46 1.36
C ALA A 103 -3.33 -14.32 2.89
N GLY A 104 -3.35 -15.44 3.61
CA GLY A 104 -3.14 -15.44 5.07
C GLY A 104 -1.75 -14.97 5.46
N LEU A 105 -0.72 -15.41 4.72
CA LEU A 105 0.67 -14.99 4.95
C LEU A 105 0.87 -13.52 4.55
N ALA A 106 0.29 -13.09 3.43
CA ALA A 106 0.35 -11.70 2.99
C ALA A 106 -0.23 -10.74 4.03
N LYS A 107 -1.40 -11.09 4.61
CA LYS A 107 -2.02 -10.30 5.67
C LYS A 107 -1.21 -10.31 6.98
N LEU A 108 -0.56 -11.44 7.29
CA LEU A 108 0.32 -11.53 8.46
C LEU A 108 1.53 -10.59 8.29
N ALA A 109 2.17 -10.64 7.12
CA ALA A 109 3.33 -9.83 6.78
C ALA A 109 3.03 -8.33 6.66
N SER A 110 1.82 -7.95 6.26
CA SER A 110 1.41 -6.55 6.14
C SER A 110 0.99 -5.91 7.47
N SER A 111 1.01 -6.64 8.59
CA SER A 111 0.57 -6.15 9.90
C SER A 111 1.68 -6.20 10.93
N ALA A 112 1.87 -5.12 11.70
CA ALA A 112 2.87 -5.09 12.77
C ALA A 112 2.64 -6.18 13.84
N LYS A 113 1.37 -6.54 14.07
CA LYS A 113 0.98 -7.61 14.99
C LYS A 113 1.43 -9.01 14.54
N GLY A 114 1.64 -9.21 13.24
CA GLY A 114 2.11 -10.48 12.68
C GLY A 114 3.62 -10.70 12.82
N LEU A 115 4.39 -9.65 13.10
CA LEU A 115 5.85 -9.69 13.12
C LEU A 115 6.43 -10.75 14.09
N PRO A 116 5.95 -10.91 15.34
CA PRO A 116 6.47 -11.95 16.24
C PRO A 116 6.26 -13.36 15.70
N MET A 117 5.13 -13.62 15.04
CA MET A 117 4.84 -14.92 14.43
C MET A 117 5.72 -15.16 13.20
N LEU A 118 5.92 -14.13 12.37
CA LEU A 118 6.72 -14.20 11.15
C LEU A 118 8.20 -14.51 11.43
N ILE A 119 8.73 -14.04 12.56
CA ILE A 119 10.11 -14.32 13.00
C ILE A 119 10.16 -15.61 13.82
N GLY A 120 9.17 -15.83 14.71
CA GLY A 120 9.15 -16.95 15.64
C GLY A 120 9.06 -18.31 14.94
N ILE A 121 8.23 -18.44 13.89
CA ILE A 121 8.08 -19.72 13.19
C ILE A 121 9.40 -20.17 12.54
N PRO A 122 10.08 -19.37 11.69
CA PRO A 122 11.38 -19.74 11.15
C PRO A 122 12.45 -19.98 12.23
N ALA A 123 12.49 -19.14 13.28
CA ALA A 123 13.46 -19.31 14.36
C ALA A 123 13.31 -20.66 15.07
N VAL A 124 12.08 -21.07 15.38
CA VAL A 124 11.80 -22.38 15.97
C VAL A 124 12.13 -23.51 15.01
N ILE A 125 11.79 -23.39 13.72
CA ILE A 125 12.12 -24.40 12.71
C ILE A 125 13.64 -24.57 12.58
N ILE A 126 14.39 -23.47 12.45
CA ILE A 126 15.85 -23.49 12.36
C ILE A 126 16.46 -24.10 13.62
N PHE A 127 15.98 -23.70 14.80
CA PHE A 127 16.45 -24.25 16.06
C PHE A 127 16.18 -25.76 16.16
N MET A 128 14.99 -26.22 15.79
CA MET A 128 14.65 -27.65 15.78
C MET A 128 15.51 -28.45 14.79
N LEU A 129 15.77 -27.91 13.59
CA LEU A 129 16.67 -28.53 12.62
C LEU A 129 18.10 -28.62 13.16
N TRP A 130 18.58 -27.57 13.82
CA TRP A 130 19.90 -27.54 14.45
C TRP A 130 20.02 -28.61 15.55
N LEU A 131 18.99 -28.75 16.40
CA LEU A 131 18.92 -29.81 17.42
C LEU A 131 18.99 -31.22 16.81
N LEU A 132 18.24 -31.47 15.73
CA LEU A 132 18.16 -32.78 15.08
C LEU A 132 19.43 -33.15 14.29
N SER A 133 20.14 -32.15 13.74
CA SER A 133 21.34 -32.36 12.92
C SER A 133 22.59 -32.81 13.70
N GLY A 134 22.53 -32.90 15.02
CA GLY A 134 23.67 -33.29 15.87
C GLY A 134 24.75 -32.20 16.03
N ALA A 135 24.55 -31.01 15.44
CA ALA A 135 25.47 -29.87 15.47
C ALA A 135 25.67 -29.24 16.87
N MET A 136 24.98 -29.75 17.90
CA MET A 136 25.25 -29.39 19.31
C MET A 136 26.45 -30.13 19.92
N HIS A 137 26.98 -31.18 19.27
CA HIS A 137 28.27 -31.73 19.67
C HIS A 137 29.37 -30.78 19.18
N ILE A 138 29.79 -29.87 20.06
CA ILE A 138 31.07 -29.18 19.92
C ILE A 138 32.14 -30.27 20.00
N PRO A 139 32.96 -30.51 18.96
CA PRO A 139 34.08 -31.42 19.10
C PRO A 139 34.98 -30.86 20.20
N THR A 140 35.07 -31.58 21.31
CA THR A 140 36.00 -31.31 22.42
C THR A 140 37.43 -31.47 21.97
#